data_AF-A0A355BCF0-F1
#
_entry.id   AF-A0A355BCF0-F1
#
_cell.length_a   1.000
_cell.length_b   1.000
_cell.length_c   1.000
_cell.angle_alpha   90.00
_cell.angle_beta   90.00
_cell.angle_gamma   90.00
#
_symmetry.space_group_name_H-M   'P 1'
#
loop_
_entity.id
_entity.type
_entity.pdbx_description
1 polymer ?
#
loop_
_entity_poly.entity_id
_entity_poly.type
_entity_poly.pdbx_seq_one_letter_code
_entity_poly.pdbx_strand_id
1 'polypeptide(L)'
;KSFSKILHWMFEHHKNSTLALLIGFMAGSLNKVWPWKKILETRIDSHGKTVPFMEESILPQYFDGDAQVSSALLLAVFGFLLIFGMEKIAEKLKKN
;
A
#
# COMPACT_ATOMS: atom_id res chain seq x y z
N LYS A 1 -16.19 -11.90 -12.05
CA LYS A 1 -17.14 -12.46 -11.06
C LYS A 1 -16.67 -13.75 -10.37
N SER A 2 -15.64 -14.45 -10.86
CA SER A 2 -15.14 -15.69 -10.22
C SER A 2 -14.17 -15.44 -9.06
N PHE A 3 -13.32 -14.41 -9.14
CA PHE A 3 -12.35 -14.07 -8.10
C PHE A 3 -13.01 -13.74 -6.74
N SER A 4 -14.04 -12.90 -6.74
CA SER A 4 -14.77 -12.53 -5.52
C SER A 4 -15.43 -13.73 -4.83
N LYS A 5 -15.92 -14.73 -5.60
CA LYS A 5 -16.48 -15.97 -5.02
C LYS A 5 -15.42 -16.83 -4.35
N ILE A 6 -14.25 -16.97 -4.95
CA ILE A 6 -13.12 -17.72 -4.38
C ILE A 6 -12.64 -17.05 -3.10
N LEU A 7 -12.45 -15.73 -3.12
CA LEU A 7 -12.01 -14.98 -1.96
C LEU A 7 -13.02 -15.07 -0.81
N HIS A 8 -14.32 -15.01 -1.11
CA HIS A 8 -15.36 -15.18 -0.10
C HIS A 8 -15.32 -16.57 0.54
N TRP A 9 -15.19 -17.63 -0.26
CA TRP A 9 -15.04 -19.01 0.24
C TRP A 9 -13.79 -19.18 1.13
N MET A 10 -12.67 -18.58 0.75
CA MET A 10 -11.44 -18.58 1.55
C MET A 10 -11.60 -17.87 2.89
N PHE A 11 -12.33 -16.75 2.92
CA PHE A 11 -12.64 -16.03 4.16
C PHE A 11 -13.54 -16.84 5.10
N GLU A 12 -14.49 -17.61 4.56
CA GLU A 12 -15.39 -18.44 5.38
C GLU A 12 -14.70 -19.68 5.96
N HIS A 13 -13.84 -20.36 5.19
CA HIS A 13 -13.22 -21.63 5.61
C HIS A 13 -11.84 -21.46 6.24
N HIS A 14 -11.06 -20.44 5.84
CA HIS A 14 -9.67 -20.24 6.26
C HIS A 14 -9.34 -18.76 6.53
N LYS A 15 -10.13 -18.11 7.40
CA LYS A 15 -10.02 -16.68 7.71
C LYS A 15 -8.60 -16.24 8.11
N ASN A 16 -7.98 -16.90 9.09
CA ASN A 16 -6.68 -16.50 9.62
C ASN A 16 -5.55 -16.66 8.57
N SER A 17 -5.55 -17.77 7.82
CA SER A 17 -4.57 -18.00 6.75
C SER A 17 -4.74 -17.02 5.59
N THR A 18 -5.99 -16.70 5.22
CA THR A 18 -6.30 -15.72 4.18
C THR A 18 -5.84 -14.32 4.59
N LEU A 19 -6.08 -13.93 5.85
CA LEU A 19 -5.59 -12.66 6.39
C LEU A 19 -4.06 -12.60 6.38
N ALA A 20 -3.37 -13.66 6.83
CA ALA A 20 -1.91 -13.72 6.80
C ALA A 20 -1.35 -13.58 5.38
N LEU A 21 -1.98 -14.25 4.41
CA LEU A 21 -1.62 -14.14 2.99
C LEU A 21 -1.81 -12.71 2.47
N LEU A 22 -2.96 -12.08 2.76
CA LEU A 22 -3.23 -10.70 2.35
C LEU A 22 -2.26 -9.70 2.99
N ILE A 23 -1.93 -9.88 4.28
CA ILE A 23 -0.91 -9.10 4.97
C ILE A 23 0.45 -9.27 4.28
N GLY A 24 0.81 -10.50 3.92
CA GLY A 24 2.03 -10.79 3.15
C GLY A 24 2.04 -10.11 1.78
N PHE A 25 0.93 -10.13 1.04
CA PHE A 25 0.79 -9.40 -0.22
C PHE A 25 0.93 -7.89 -0.03
N MET A 26 0.28 -7.32 0.98
CA MET A 26 0.40 -5.89 1.29
C MET A 26 1.84 -5.53 1.65
N ALA A 27 2.49 -6.32 2.51
CA ALA A 27 3.89 -6.13 2.88
C ALA A 27 4.84 -6.24 1.67
N GLY A 28 4.63 -7.23 0.79
CA GLY A 28 5.42 -7.39 -0.43
C GLY A 28 5.21 -6.24 -1.43
N SER A 29 3.99 -5.70 -1.51
CA SER A 29 3.69 -4.56 -2.37
C SER A 29 4.34 -3.26 -1.90
N LEU A 30 4.74 -3.18 -0.62
CA LEU A 30 5.32 -1.97 0.00
C LEU A 30 6.51 -1.43 -0.79
N ASN A 31 7.43 -2.30 -1.22
CA ASN A 31 8.59 -1.89 -2.01
C ASN A 31 8.19 -1.26 -3.35
N LYS A 32 7.11 -1.77 -3.97
CA LYS A 32 6.65 -1.25 -5.26
C LYS A 32 5.95 0.10 -5.12
N VAL A 33 5.09 0.25 -4.11
CA VAL A 33 4.33 1.49 -3.83
C VAL A 33 5.12 2.52 -3.03
N TRP A 34 6.33 2.18 -2.60
CA TRP A 34 7.19 3.06 -1.82
C TRP A 34 7.41 4.40 -2.54
N PRO A 35 7.10 5.54 -1.92
CA PRO A 35 7.10 6.83 -2.62
C PRO A 35 8.50 7.40 -2.85
N TRP A 36 9.46 7.10 -1.98
CA TRP A 36 10.81 7.68 -2.03
C TRP A 36 11.77 6.74 -2.74
N LYS A 37 12.03 6.99 -4.02
CA LYS A 37 12.96 6.21 -4.84
C LYS A 37 13.99 7.08 -5.51
N LYS A 38 15.21 6.57 -5.62
CA LYS A 38 16.31 7.21 -6.35
C LYS A 38 16.52 6.49 -7.67
N ILE A 39 16.54 7.26 -8.77
CA ILE A 39 16.83 6.73 -10.11
C ILE A 39 18.35 6.60 -10.22
N LEU A 40 18.84 5.37 -10.31
CA LEU A 40 20.27 5.06 -10.45
C LEU A 40 20.69 5.02 -11.92
N GLU A 41 19.86 4.43 -12.78
CA GLU A 41 20.10 4.36 -14.21
C GLU A 41 18.85 4.74 -14.98
N THR A 42 19.02 5.55 -16.03
CA THR A 42 17.98 5.90 -16.99
C THR A 42 18.28 5.23 -18.32
N ARG A 43 17.29 4.57 -18.92
CA ARG A 43 17.38 4.00 -20.26
C ARG A 43 16.48 4.76 -21.22
N ILE A 44 16.90 4.87 -22.48
CA ILE A 44 16.04 5.37 -23.56
C ILE A 44 15.17 4.22 -24.04
N ASP A 45 13.85 4.35 -23.87
CA ASP A 45 12.88 3.42 -24.42
C ASP A 45 12.83 3.56 -25.96
N SER A 46 12.30 2.54 -26.63
CA SER A 46 11.97 2.48 -28.06
C SER A 46 11.22 3.72 -28.62
N HIS A 47 10.55 4.49 -27.77
CA HIS A 47 9.90 5.77 -28.11
C HIS A 47 10.77 7.02 -27.88
N GLY A 48 12.07 6.88 -27.64
CA GLY A 48 13.00 7.99 -27.40
C GLY A 48 12.85 8.67 -26.04
N LYS A 49 12.08 8.09 -25.11
CA LYS A 49 11.84 8.67 -23.77
C LYS A 49 12.81 8.09 -22.75
N THR A 50 13.39 8.95 -21.91
CA THR A 50 14.19 8.53 -20.75
C THR A 50 13.27 7.94 -19.69
N VAL A 51 13.34 6.63 -19.50
CA VAL A 51 12.63 5.90 -18.46
C VAL A 51 13.60 5.46 -17.37
N PRO A 52 13.20 5.47 -16.09
CA PRO A 52 13.99 4.85 -15.03
C PRO A 52 14.18 3.37 -15.35
N PHE A 53 15.43 2.91 -15.39
CA PHE A 53 15.79 1.51 -15.61
C PHE A 53 16.08 0.81 -14.28
N MET A 54 16.87 1.47 -13.43
CA MET A 54 17.16 1.00 -12.07
C MET A 54 16.74 2.07 -11.07
N GLU A 55 15.87 1.67 -10.13
CA GLU A 55 15.40 2.50 -9.02
C GLU A 55 15.74 1.81 -7.71
N GLU A 56 16.30 2.55 -6.76
CA GLU A 56 16.54 2.07 -5.40
C GLU A 56 15.54 2.70 -4.43
N SER A 57 14.98 1.88 -3.53
CA SER A 57 14.09 2.36 -2.48
C SER A 57 14.90 2.98 -1.35
N ILE A 58 14.71 4.28 -1.11
CA ILE A 58 15.47 5.06 -0.13
C ILE A 58 14.54 5.63 0.94
N LEU A 59 15.10 5.98 2.09
CA LEU A 59 14.34 6.69 3.12
C LEU A 59 14.08 8.14 2.70
N PRO A 60 13.01 8.78 3.21
CA PRO A 60 12.68 10.17 2.88
C PRO A 60 13.81 11.16 3.18
N GLN A 61 14.71 10.82 4.11
CA GLN A 61 15.87 11.64 4.46
C GLN A 61 16.90 11.77 3.34
N TYR A 62 16.94 10.79 2.43
CA TYR A 62 17.88 10.75 1.29
C TYR A 62 17.19 11.11 -0.03
N PHE A 63 15.93 11.55 0.02
CA PHE A 63 15.19 11.91 -1.17
C PHE A 63 15.66 13.27 -1.67
N ASP A 64 16.10 13.34 -2.92
CA ASP A 64 16.70 14.54 -3.52
C ASP A 64 15.68 15.71 -3.74
N GLY A 65 14.41 15.54 -3.34
CA GLY A 65 13.34 16.53 -3.46
C GLY A 65 12.52 16.71 -2.17
N ASP A 66 11.38 17.39 -2.25
CA ASP A 66 10.47 17.51 -1.11
C ASP A 66 9.77 16.16 -0.85
N ALA A 67 10.22 15.49 0.21
CA ALA A 67 9.69 14.19 0.62
C ALA A 67 8.26 14.27 1.20
N GLN A 68 7.74 15.46 1.52
CA GLN A 68 6.40 15.69 2.10
C GLN A 68 6.06 14.77 3.28
N VAL A 69 7.06 14.45 4.10
CA VAL A 69 6.96 13.47 5.20
C VAL A 69 5.87 13.85 6.20
N SER A 70 5.75 15.13 6.51
CA SER A 70 4.72 15.67 7.39
C SER A 70 3.31 15.39 6.85
N SER A 71 3.06 15.71 5.58
CA SER A 71 1.79 15.45 4.89
C SER A 71 1.50 13.95 4.80
N ALA A 72 2.50 13.13 4.48
CA ALA A 72 2.36 11.68 4.43
C ALA A 72 1.98 11.10 5.80
N LEU A 73 2.62 11.56 6.88
CA LEU A 73 2.30 11.15 8.25
C LEU A 73 0.88 11.59 8.66
N LEU A 74 0.49 12.82 8.32
CA LEU A 74 -0.86 13.33 8.57
C LEU A 74 -1.92 12.49 7.87
N LEU A 75 -1.72 12.17 6.58
CA LEU A 75 -2.65 11.33 5.82
C LEU A 75 -2.68 9.89 6.35
N ALA A 76 -1.55 9.34 6.79
CA ALA A 76 -1.49 8.00 7.40
C ALA A 76 -2.30 7.96 8.71
N VAL A 77 -2.13 8.95 9.58
CA VAL A 77 -2.91 9.07 10.83
C VAL A 77 -4.38 9.29 10.51
N PHE A 78 -4.71 10.17 9.56
CA PHE A 78 -6.08 10.43 9.16
C PHE A 78 -6.78 9.17 8.61
N GLY A 79 -6.11 8.43 7.72
CA GLY A 79 -6.62 7.17 7.19
C GLY A 79 -6.84 6.12 8.30
N PHE A 80 -5.90 6.02 9.25
CA PHE A 80 -6.05 5.15 10.41
C PHE A 80 -7.27 5.54 11.26
N LEU A 81 -7.42 6.83 11.58
CA LEU A 81 -8.56 7.34 12.35
C LEU A 81 -9.89 7.11 11.63
N LEU A 82 -9.93 7.23 10.29
CA LEU A 82 -11.11 6.91 9.50
C LEU A 82 -11.51 5.45 9.63
N ILE A 83 -10.57 4.51 9.47
CA ILE A 83 -10.84 3.07 9.60
C ILE A 83 -11.31 2.75 11.03
N PHE A 84 -10.62 3.29 12.04
CA PHE A 84 -10.97 3.10 13.45
C PHE A 84 -12.37 3.67 13.79
N GLY A 85 -12.69 4.85 13.24
CA GLY A 85 -14.00 5.48 13.40
C GLY A 85 -15.11 4.64 12.75
N MET A 86 -14.87 4.13 11.54
CA MET A 86 -15.81 3.24 10.86
C MET A 86 -16.06 1.94 11.64
N GLU A 87 -15.00 1.34 12.20
CA GLU A 87 -15.11 0.15 13.05
C GLU A 87 -15.98 0.42 14.27
N LYS A 88 -15.72 1.50 15.01
CA LYS A 88 -16.51 1.94 16.16
C LYS A 88 -17.99 2.14 15.83
N ILE A 89 -18.30 2.76 14.67
CA ILE A 89 -19.67 2.98 14.22
C ILE A 89 -20.34 1.64 13.87
N ALA A 90 -19.65 0.77 13.14
CA ALA A 90 -20.18 -0.54 12.76
C ALA A 90 -20.47 -1.43 13.98
N GLU A 91 -19.59 -1.43 14.99
CA GLU A 91 -19.83 -2.14 16.26
C GLU A 91 -21.04 -1.59 17.02
N LYS A 92 -21.20 -0.26 17.06
CA LYS A 92 -22.35 0.38 17.71
C LYS A 92 -23.66 0.04 17.01
N LEU A 93 -23.67 0.02 15.68
CA LEU A 93 -24.85 -0.35 14.88
C LEU A 93 -25.23 -1.83 15.03
N LYS A 94 -24.26 -2.73 15.21
CA LYS A 94 -24.51 -4.17 15.41
C LYS A 94 -25.07 -4.50 16.81
N LYS A 95 -24.88 -3.60 17.79
CA LYS A 95 -25.29 -3.80 19.19
C LYS A 95 -26.73 -3.31 19.47
N ASN A 96 -27.30 -2.49 18.59
CA ASN A 96 -28.72 -2.08 18.61
C ASN A 96 -29.57 -3.04 17.76
#